data_AF-A0A7S0N4E2-F1
#
_entry.id   AF-A0A7S0N4E2-F1
#
_cell.length_a   1.000
_cell.length_b   1.000
_cell.length_c   1.000
_cell.angle_alpha   90.00
_cell.angle_beta   90.00
_cell.angle_gamma   90.00
#
_symmetry.space_group_name_H-M   'P 1'
#
loop_
_entity.id
_entity.type
_entity.pdbx_description
1 polymer ?
#
loop_
_entity_poly.entity_id
_entity_poly.type
_entity_poly.pdbx_seq_one_letter_code
_entity_poly.pdbx_strand_id
1 'polypeptide(L)'
;AEMSGVRRFRSPGGREVLVGRNNRGNETVSHSLASPHDLWFHVTGAPGSHTLLRLQAGEEAEDEDVQFAADLACYFSRSRMTTSALVDFTRAKNIRRAKGGFLGMVTLAEGSVQTVWAKPANVEGLAANADN
;
A
#
# COMPACT_ATOMS: atom_id res chain seq x y z
N ALA A 1 13.85 -20.97 1.24
CA ALA A 1 12.73 -20.41 2.03
C ALA A 1 12.27 -19.17 1.32
N GLU A 2 11.26 -19.30 0.45
CA GLU A 2 10.80 -18.17 -0.35
C GLU A 2 10.33 -17.03 0.55
N MET A 3 10.68 -15.82 0.15
CA MET A 3 10.42 -14.54 0.79
C MET A 3 8.91 -14.18 0.74
N SER A 4 8.03 -15.05 1.23
CA SER A 4 6.66 -15.22 0.72
C SER A 4 5.59 -14.22 1.20
N GLY A 5 5.96 -13.18 1.96
CA GLY A 5 4.99 -12.27 2.58
C GLY A 5 4.60 -11.03 1.76
N VAL A 6 5.29 -10.74 0.64
CA VAL A 6 5.16 -9.46 -0.08
C VAL A 6 5.05 -9.70 -1.59
N ARG A 7 4.05 -9.10 -2.24
CA ARG A 7 3.93 -9.01 -3.70
C ARG A 7 4.71 -7.81 -4.22
N ARG A 8 5.22 -7.91 -5.44
CA ARG A 8 5.92 -6.83 -6.14
C ARG A 8 5.24 -6.53 -7.46
N PHE A 9 5.02 -5.26 -7.73
CA PHE A 9 4.47 -4.73 -8.96
C PHE A 9 5.35 -3.60 -9.49
N ARG A 10 5.12 -3.20 -10.74
CA ARG A 10 5.65 -1.95 -11.29
C ARG A 10 4.49 -1.03 -11.63
N SER A 11 4.59 0.21 -11.21
CA SER A 11 3.65 1.26 -11.59
C SER A 11 3.86 1.68 -13.06
N PRO A 12 2.92 2.43 -13.68
CA PRO A 12 3.08 2.95 -15.04
C PRO A 12 4.36 3.75 -15.26
N GLY A 13 4.76 4.56 -14.27
CA GLY A 13 6.03 5.29 -14.27
C GLY A 13 7.28 4.43 -14.00
N GLY A 14 7.13 3.10 -13.91
CA GLY A 14 8.24 2.15 -13.71
C GLY A 14 8.72 1.99 -12.27
N ARG A 15 8.04 2.61 -11.30
CA ARG A 15 8.40 2.57 -9.88
C ARG A 15 7.97 1.24 -9.26
N GLU A 16 8.72 0.75 -8.27
CA GLU A 16 8.36 -0.47 -7.56
C GLU A 16 7.16 -0.21 -6.62
N VAL A 17 6.20 -1.13 -6.61
CA VAL A 17 5.11 -1.14 -5.63
C VAL A 17 5.13 -2.46 -4.87
N LEU A 18 5.15 -2.39 -3.55
CA LEU A 18 5.18 -3.54 -2.65
C LEU A 18 3.83 -3.68 -1.95
N VAL A 19 3.26 -4.89 -1.91
CA VAL A 19 1.96 -5.15 -1.25
C VAL A 19 2.08 -6.31 -0.28
N GLY A 20 1.71 -6.11 0.98
CA GLY A 20 1.69 -7.18 1.98
C GLY A 20 0.65 -8.26 1.65
N ARG A 21 0.99 -9.54 1.81
CA ARG A 21 0.07 -10.67 1.60
C ARG A 21 -0.73 -11.05 2.85
N ASN A 22 -0.23 -10.69 4.01
CA ASN A 22 -0.76 -11.03 5.33
C ASN A 22 -0.17 -10.08 6.39
N ASN A 23 -0.53 -10.22 7.67
CA ASN A 23 -0.06 -9.33 8.73
C ASN A 23 1.48 -9.25 8.84
N ARG A 24 2.21 -10.35 8.61
CA ARG A 24 3.68 -10.35 8.60
C ARG A 24 4.23 -9.62 7.37
N GLY A 25 3.59 -9.79 6.22
CA GLY A 25 3.84 -9.01 5.01
C GLY A 25 3.61 -7.51 5.22
N ASN A 26 2.48 -7.14 5.83
CA ASN A 26 2.12 -5.77 6.17
C ASN A 26 3.15 -5.12 7.09
N GLU A 27 3.60 -5.84 8.13
CA GLU A 27 4.67 -5.39 9.02
C GLU A 27 5.99 -5.15 8.25
N THR A 28 6.31 -6.09 7.36
CA THR A 28 7.54 -6.04 6.56
C THR A 28 7.50 -4.84 5.62
N VAL A 29 6.39 -4.62 4.92
CA VAL A 29 6.19 -3.49 4.02
C VAL A 29 6.26 -2.16 4.78
N SER A 30 5.54 -2.03 5.90
CA SER A 30 5.44 -0.75 6.62
C SER A 30 6.69 -0.36 7.40
N HIS A 31 7.44 -1.33 7.91
CA HIS A 31 8.48 -1.03 8.91
C HIS A 31 9.84 -1.66 8.66
N SER A 32 9.95 -2.59 7.71
CA SER A 32 11.24 -3.24 7.39
C SER A 32 11.77 -2.83 6.02
N LEU A 33 10.88 -2.69 5.03
CA LEU A 33 11.25 -2.32 3.66
C LEU A 33 11.08 -0.83 3.38
N ALA A 34 10.18 -0.14 4.09
CA ALA A 34 9.89 1.27 3.84
C ALA A 34 11.08 2.19 4.14
N SER A 35 11.34 3.07 3.19
CA SER A 35 12.16 4.28 3.33
C SER A 35 11.27 5.45 3.79
N PRO A 36 11.82 6.45 4.50
CA PRO A 36 11.08 7.65 4.90
C PRO A 36 10.39 8.42 3.76
N HIS A 37 10.86 8.25 2.52
CA HIS A 37 10.39 8.95 1.32
C HIS A 37 9.25 8.23 0.61
N ASP A 38 9.13 6.91 0.81
CA ASP A 38 8.13 6.09 0.15
C ASP A 38 6.71 6.54 0.53
N LEU A 39 5.75 6.38 -0.38
CA LEU A 39 4.34 6.56 -0.08
C LEU A 39 3.74 5.22 0.36
N TRP A 40 2.98 5.25 1.44
CA TRP A 40 2.29 4.10 1.99
C TRP A 40 0.79 4.30 1.90
N PHE A 41 0.08 3.21 1.63
CA PHE A 41 -1.35 3.20 1.33
C PHE A 41 -2.07 2.10 2.12
N HIS A 42 -3.30 2.37 2.51
CA HIS A 42 -4.23 1.39 3.07
C HIS A 42 -5.68 1.84 2.85
N VAL A 43 -6.58 0.88 2.63
CA VAL A 43 -8.00 1.19 2.44
C VAL A 43 -8.59 1.85 3.70
N THR A 44 -9.40 2.89 3.52
CA THR A 44 -10.00 3.61 4.64
C THR A 44 -11.12 2.78 5.26
N GLY A 45 -11.11 2.62 6.59
CA GLY A 45 -12.22 2.02 7.34
C GLY A 45 -12.45 0.52 7.15
N ALA A 46 -11.60 -0.18 6.40
CA ALA A 46 -11.71 -1.63 6.17
C ALA A 46 -10.35 -2.33 6.32
N PRO A 47 -10.31 -3.64 6.65
CA PRO A 47 -9.07 -4.41 6.62
C PRO A 47 -8.53 -4.54 5.19
N GLY A 48 -7.23 -4.30 5.03
CA GLY A 48 -6.55 -4.45 3.75
C GLY A 48 -5.06 -4.68 3.86
N SER A 49 -4.44 -4.83 2.69
CA SER A 49 -2.99 -4.95 2.57
C SER A 49 -2.34 -3.58 2.74
N HIS A 50 -1.18 -3.57 3.38
CA HIS A 50 -0.31 -2.40 3.36
C HIS A 50 0.40 -2.36 2.01
N THR A 51 0.29 -1.23 1.32
CA THR A 51 0.91 -1.03 0.01
C THR A 51 1.92 0.10 0.11
N LEU A 52 3.04 -0.03 -0.61
CA LEU A 52 4.13 0.93 -0.58
C LEU A 52 4.60 1.23 -2.01
N LEU A 53 4.51 2.49 -2.44
CA LEU A 53 5.11 2.99 -3.67
C LEU A 53 6.52 3.49 -3.33
N ARG A 54 7.53 2.91 -3.98
CA ARG A 54 8.93 3.24 -3.72
C ARG A 54 9.30 4.57 -4.35
N LEU A 55 9.93 5.45 -3.57
CA LEU A 55 10.42 6.75 -4.00
C LEU A 55 11.83 7.01 -3.47
N GLN A 56 12.65 7.69 -4.26
CA GLN A 56 13.94 8.20 -3.81
C GLN A 56 13.80 9.57 -3.14
N ALA A 57 14.86 10.01 -2.47
CA ALA A 57 14.89 11.32 -1.84
C ALA A 57 14.75 12.42 -2.91
N GLY A 58 13.78 13.32 -2.73
CA GLY A 58 13.51 14.43 -3.65
C GLY A 58 12.62 14.07 -4.85
N GLU A 59 12.24 12.80 -5.00
CA GLU A 59 11.22 12.40 -5.98
C GLU A 59 9.82 12.68 -5.44
N GLU A 60 8.95 13.12 -6.35
CA GLU A 60 7.50 13.10 -6.16
C GLU A 60 6.91 12.02 -7.09
N ALA A 61 5.79 11.44 -6.66
CA ALA A 61 5.07 10.47 -7.47
C ALA A 61 4.17 11.19 -8.46
N GLU A 62 4.11 10.69 -9.69
CA GLU A 62 3.08 11.11 -10.65
C GLU A 62 1.71 10.59 -10.21
N ASP A 63 0.64 11.30 -10.56
CA ASP A 63 -0.73 10.94 -10.18
C ASP A 63 -1.10 9.51 -10.60
N GLU A 64 -0.62 9.06 -11.75
CA GLU A 64 -0.86 7.70 -12.25
C GLU A 64 -0.22 6.62 -11.37
N ASP A 65 0.94 6.90 -10.79
CA ASP A 65 1.61 5.95 -9.89
C ASP A 65 0.93 5.89 -8.52
N VAL A 66 0.48 7.05 -8.02
CA VAL A 66 -0.34 7.14 -6.80
C VAL A 66 -1.64 6.38 -6.99
N GLN A 67 -2.33 6.60 -8.10
CA GLN A 67 -3.58 5.93 -8.42
C GLN A 67 -3.38 4.41 -8.53
N PHE A 68 -2.32 3.96 -9.22
CA PHE A 68 -2.00 2.55 -9.35
C PHE A 68 -1.75 1.87 -7.99
N ALA A 69 -0.98 2.50 -7.11
CA ALA A 69 -0.72 1.98 -5.76
C ALA A 69 -2.01 1.94 -4.90
N ALA A 70 -2.86 2.96 -5.03
CA ALA A 70 -4.16 2.99 -4.36
C ALA A 70 -5.11 1.90 -4.86
N ASP A 71 -5.17 1.67 -6.17
CA ASP A 71 -5.97 0.61 -6.78
C ASP A 71 -5.53 -0.78 -6.30
N LEU A 72 -4.21 -1.02 -6.18
CA LEU A 72 -3.67 -2.24 -5.57
C LEU A 72 -4.05 -2.38 -4.09
N ALA A 73 -3.93 -1.31 -3.29
CA ALA A 73 -4.33 -1.34 -1.88
C ALA A 73 -5.82 -1.68 -1.71
N CYS A 74 -6.68 -1.13 -2.57
CA CYS A 74 -8.10 -1.44 -2.61
C CYS A 74 -8.37 -2.88 -3.05
N TYR A 75 -7.72 -3.34 -4.13
CA TYR A 75 -7.89 -4.70 -4.65
C TYR A 75 -7.48 -5.77 -3.63
N PHE A 76 -6.39 -5.58 -2.91
CA PHE A 76 -5.93 -6.51 -1.87
C PHE A 76 -6.54 -6.18 -0.49
N SER A 77 -7.82 -5.83 -0.47
CA SER A 77 -8.58 -5.54 0.75
C SER A 77 -9.98 -6.17 0.74
N ARG A 78 -10.73 -5.97 1.83
CA ARG A 78 -12.15 -6.33 1.87
C ARG A 78 -13.04 -5.53 0.90
N SER A 79 -12.52 -4.46 0.31
CA SER A 79 -13.23 -3.62 -0.66
C SER A 79 -13.04 -4.06 -2.12
N ARG A 80 -12.38 -5.20 -2.39
CA ARG A 80 -12.08 -5.67 -3.75
C ARG A 80 -13.28 -5.72 -4.71
N MET A 81 -14.47 -6.04 -4.20
CA MET A 81 -15.68 -6.21 -5.01
C MET A 81 -16.46 -4.90 -5.21
N THR A 82 -15.97 -3.76 -4.69
CA THR A 82 -16.65 -2.48 -4.89
C THR A 82 -16.22 -1.84 -6.20
N THR A 83 -17.07 -0.96 -6.76
CA THR A 83 -16.70 -0.13 -7.92
C THR A 83 -15.56 0.83 -7.57
N SER A 84 -15.61 1.38 -6.35
CA SER A 84 -14.55 2.23 -5.81
C SER A 84 -14.54 2.18 -4.28
N ALA A 85 -13.43 2.56 -3.67
CA ALA A 85 -13.31 2.78 -2.23
C ALA A 85 -12.28 3.89 -1.94
N LEU A 86 -12.39 4.51 -0.77
CA LEU A 86 -11.38 5.46 -0.30
C LEU A 86 -10.13 4.71 0.16
N VAL A 87 -8.98 5.24 -0.22
CA VAL A 87 -7.66 4.76 0.21
C VAL A 87 -6.90 5.94 0.81
N ASP A 88 -6.46 5.75 2.05
CA ASP A 88 -5.60 6.69 2.75
C ASP A 88 -4.15 6.45 2.36
N PHE A 89 -3.41 7.53 2.18
CA PHE A 89 -1.98 7.47 1.92
C PHE A 89 -1.21 8.59 2.61
N THR A 90 0.05 8.30 2.92
CA THR A 90 0.98 9.25 3.53
C THR A 90 2.42 8.81 3.27
N ARG A 91 3.40 9.68 3.56
CA ARG A 91 4.81 9.28 3.55
C ARG A 91 5.09 8.29 4.67
N ALA A 92 5.87 7.26 4.40
CA ALA A 92 6.12 6.19 5.36
C ALA A 92 6.81 6.68 6.66
N LYS A 93 7.52 7.81 6.62
CA LYS A 93 8.05 8.48 7.84
C LYS A 93 6.98 8.85 8.87
N ASN A 94 5.73 9.02 8.43
CA ASN A 94 4.58 9.39 9.27
C ASN A 94 3.93 8.17 9.94
N ILE A 95 4.42 6.96 9.65
CA ILE A 95 3.86 5.71 10.16
C ILE A 95 4.69 5.27 11.36
N ARG A 96 3.98 4.88 12.42
CA ARG A 96 4.57 4.28 13.61
C ARG A 96 3.88 2.97 13.93
N ARG A 97 4.62 2.05 14.55
CA ARG A 97 4.04 0.83 15.12
C ARG A 97 3.08 1.24 16.23
N ALA A 98 1.86 0.69 16.23
CA ALA A 98 0.94 0.90 17.34
C ALA A 98 1.50 0.24 18.62
N LYS A 99 1.72 1.03 19.67
CA LYS A 99 2.24 0.51 20.95
C LYS A 99 1.26 -0.50 21.54
N GLY A 100 1.71 -1.72 21.78
CA GLY A 100 0.87 -2.82 22.28
C GLY A 100 -0.14 -3.38 21.27
N GLY A 101 -0.08 -2.94 20.01
CA GLY A 101 -0.93 -3.46 18.93
C GLY A 101 -0.45 -4.81 18.39
N PHE A 102 -1.31 -5.46 17.63
CA PHE A 102 -0.95 -6.68 16.89
C PHE A 102 -0.05 -6.37 15.69
N LEU A 103 0.63 -7.40 15.17
CA LEU A 103 1.52 -7.31 14.02
C LEU A 103 0.80 -6.70 12.81
N GLY A 104 1.41 -5.68 12.18
CA GLY A 104 0.81 -4.94 11.08
C GLY A 104 -0.15 -3.81 11.51
N MET A 105 -0.34 -3.55 12.81
CA MET A 105 -1.12 -2.39 13.26
C MET A 105 -0.27 -1.11 13.26
N VAL A 106 -0.76 -0.08 12.57
CA VAL A 106 -0.06 1.20 12.42
C VAL A 106 -0.84 2.36 13.03
N THR A 107 -0.11 3.37 13.48
CA THR A 107 -0.63 4.70 13.80
C THR A 107 -0.03 5.72 12.84
N LEU A 108 -0.85 6.62 12.32
CA LEU A 108 -0.45 7.67 11.39
C LEU A 108 -0.28 9.00 12.13
N ALA A 109 0.68 9.82 11.71
CA ALA A 109 0.85 11.16 12.26
C ALA A 109 -0.37 12.04 11.94
N GLU A 110 -0.81 12.82 12.92
CA GLU A 110 -1.96 13.70 12.79
C GLU A 110 -1.78 14.71 11.64
N GLY A 111 -2.83 14.94 10.85
CA GLY A 111 -2.81 15.86 9.71
C GLY A 111 -1.93 15.44 8.52
N SER A 112 -1.32 14.25 8.56
CA SER A 112 -0.41 13.80 7.50
C SER A 112 -1.05 12.95 6.40
N VAL A 113 -2.32 12.61 6.56
CA VAL A 113 -3.04 11.66 5.70
C VAL A 113 -3.75 12.41 4.59
N GLN A 114 -3.58 11.90 3.36
CA GLN A 114 -4.37 12.26 2.20
C GLN A 114 -5.20 11.05 1.79
N THR A 115 -6.30 11.27 1.07
CA THR A 115 -7.21 10.20 0.66
C THR A 115 -7.52 10.32 -0.83
N VAL A 116 -7.54 9.19 -1.53
CA VAL A 116 -7.87 9.09 -2.96
C VAL A 116 -8.93 8.02 -3.21
N TRP A 117 -9.73 8.20 -4.26
CA TRP A 117 -10.66 7.17 -4.72
C TRP A 117 -9.91 6.12 -5.54
N ALA A 118 -9.89 4.88 -5.05
CA ALA A 118 -9.32 3.74 -5.75
C ALA A 118 -10.40 2.92 -6.45
N LYS A 119 -10.04 2.29 -7.57
CA LYS A 119 -10.89 1.41 -8.39
C LYS A 119 -10.19 0.06 -8.59
N PRO A 120 -10.61 -1.00 -7.87
CA PRO A 120 -9.89 -2.28 -7.90
C PRO A 120 -9.89 -2.95 -9.29
N ALA A 121 -10.91 -2.69 -10.11
CA ALA A 121 -11.02 -3.21 -11.48
C ALA A 121 -9.85 -2.79 -12.38
N ASN A 122 -9.22 -1.63 -12.13
CA ASN A 122 -8.10 -1.12 -12.94
C ASN A 122 -6.87 -2.04 -12.89
N VAL A 123 -6.69 -2.79 -11.80
CA VAL A 123 -5.52 -3.64 -11.58
C VAL A 123 -5.85 -5.13 -11.58
N GLU A 124 -7.10 -5.51 -11.82
CA GLU A 124 -7.58 -6.88 -11.65
C GLU A 124 -6.80 -7.91 -12.47
N GLY A 125 -6.58 -7.64 -13.77
CA GLY A 125 -5.84 -8.54 -14.64
C GLY A 125 -4.37 -8.72 -14.22
N LEU A 126 -3.73 -7.68 -13.68
CA LEU A 126 -2.36 -7.76 -13.19
C LEU A 126 -2.29 -8.48 -11.83
N ALA A 127 -3.20 -8.13 -10.93
CA ALA A 127 -3.21 -8.60 -9.56
C ALA A 127 -3.63 -10.08 -9.44
N ALA A 128 -4.54 -10.55 -10.29
CA ALA A 128 -4.94 -11.95 -10.35
C ALA A 128 -3.75 -12.88 -10.68
N ASN A 129 -2.81 -12.43 -11.51
CA ASN A 129 -1.62 -13.20 -11.89
C ASN A 129 -0.54 -13.23 -10.80
N ALA A 130 -0.59 -12.32 -9.81
CA ALA A 130 0.40 -12.24 -8.74
C ALA A 130 0.09 -13.14 -7.52
N ASP A 131 -1.08 -13.78 -7.53
CA ASP A 131 -1.55 -14.73 -6.51
C ASP A 131 -1.51 -16.19 -6.97
N ASN A 132 -1.12 -16.44 -8.23
CA ASN A 132 -0.84 -17.77 -8.79
C ASN A 132 0.66 -18.07 -8.70
#